data_AF-A0A093VM10-F1
#
_entry.id   AF-A0A093VM10-F1
#
_cell.length_a   1.000
_cell.length_b   1.000
_cell.length_c   1.000
_cell.angle_alpha   90.00
_cell.angle_beta   90.00
_cell.angle_gamma   90.00
#
_symmetry.space_group_name_H-M   'P 1'
#
loop_
_entity.id
_entity.type
_entity.pdbx_description
1 polymer ?
#
loop_
_entity_poly.entity_id
_entity_poly.type
_entity_poly.pdbx_seq_one_letter_code
_entity_poly.pdbx_strand_id
1 'polypeptide(L)'
;MDYGVPPLVKHASPELQERVLPDLLTGKARCCLAITEPDAGSDVANITTVAEKSADTKEYIINRTKKWITNGIWVEHSTMAVRTGPPGSDAAGLSLLVVPLNYPSVSMRPIKVCGN
;
A
#
# COMPACT_ATOMS: atom_id res chain seq x y z
N MET A 1 -11.46 -7.58 -9.22
CA MET A 1 -11.67 -6.12 -9.05
C MET A 1 -10.44 -5.57 -8.34
N ASP A 2 -9.72 -4.67 -9.01
CA ASP A 2 -8.47 -4.10 -8.50
C ASP A 2 -8.72 -2.67 -8.01
N TYR A 3 -8.63 -2.46 -6.70
CA TYR A 3 -8.87 -1.16 -6.09
C TYR A 3 -7.60 -0.29 -6.01
N GLY A 4 -6.42 -0.88 -6.26
CA GLY A 4 -5.13 -0.19 -6.21
C GLY A 4 -4.74 0.48 -7.53
N VAL A 5 -5.33 0.08 -8.65
CA VAL A 5 -4.99 0.64 -9.98
C VAL A 5 -5.29 2.14 -10.17
N PRO A 6 -6.43 2.71 -9.72
CA PRO A 6 -6.76 4.09 -10.07
C PRO A 6 -5.72 5.16 -9.66
N PRO A 7 -5.13 5.12 -8.44
CA PRO A 7 -4.03 6.02 -8.09
C PRO A 7 -2.78 5.83 -8.96
N LEU A 8 -2.50 4.61 -9.42
CA LEU A 8 -1.34 4.33 -10.28
C LEU A 8 -1.51 4.99 -11.65
N VAL A 9 -2.66 4.79 -12.29
CA VAL A 9 -2.96 5.40 -13.59
C VAL A 9 -2.90 6.92 -13.53
N LYS A 10 -3.35 7.51 -12.41
CA LYS A 10 -3.44 8.96 -12.27
C LYS A 10 -2.13 9.63 -11.84
N HIS A 11 -1.32 8.98 -11.00
CA HIS A 11 -0.23 9.64 -10.27
C HIS A 11 1.13 8.93 -10.35
N ALA A 12 1.19 7.67 -10.78
CA ALA A 12 2.49 7.01 -10.94
C ALA A 12 3.28 7.62 -12.10
N SER A 13 4.62 7.57 -12.00
CA SER A 13 5.48 7.99 -13.11
C SER A 13 5.27 7.08 -14.33
N PRO A 14 5.55 7.57 -15.56
CA PRO A 14 5.42 6.75 -16.76
C PRO A 14 6.17 5.42 -16.68
N GLU A 15 7.38 5.43 -16.11
CA GLU A 15 8.21 4.24 -15.96
C GLU A 15 7.58 3.24 -14.98
N LEU A 16 6.97 3.73 -13.90
CA LEU A 16 6.26 2.88 -12.95
C LEU A 16 4.99 2.31 -13.58
N GLN A 17 4.25 3.11 -14.32
CA GLN A 17 3.05 2.68 -15.05
C GLN A 17 3.36 1.57 -16.06
N GLU A 18 4.37 1.77 -16.90
CA GLU A 18 4.83 0.77 -17.88
C GLU A 18 5.24 -0.54 -17.21
N ARG A 19 5.85 -0.46 -16.03
CA ARG A 19 6.32 -1.64 -15.29
C ARG A 19 5.18 -2.45 -14.66
N VAL A 20 4.12 -1.81 -14.15
CA VAL A 20 3.12 -2.49 -13.30
C VAL A 20 1.76 -2.65 -13.97
N LEU A 21 1.31 -1.69 -14.77
CA LEU A 21 -0.05 -1.70 -15.32
C LEU A 21 -0.32 -2.87 -16.29
N PRO A 22 0.61 -3.31 -17.16
CA PRO A 22 0.33 -4.42 -18.07
C PRO A 22 -0.10 -5.70 -17.34
N ASP A 23 0.58 -6.06 -16.24
CA ASP A 23 0.27 -7.27 -15.48
C ASP A 23 -1.02 -7.12 -14.65
N LEU A 24 -1.27 -5.92 -14.11
CA LEU A 24 -2.50 -5.62 -13.36
C LEU A 24 -3.76 -5.62 -14.26
N LEU A 25 -3.64 -5.02 -15.46
CA LEU A 25 -4.76 -4.92 -16.41
C LEU A 25 -5.08 -6.25 -17.10
N THR A 26 -4.08 -7.12 -17.27
CA THR A 26 -4.28 -8.47 -17.81
C THR A 26 -4.64 -9.50 -16.74
N GLY A 27 -4.60 -9.12 -15.45
CA GLY A 27 -4.91 -10.01 -14.32
C GLY A 27 -3.80 -11.01 -13.97
N LYS A 28 -2.60 -10.87 -14.54
CA LYS A 28 -1.41 -11.67 -14.18
C LYS A 28 -0.92 -11.36 -12.77
N ALA A 29 -1.12 -10.12 -12.33
CA ALA A 29 -0.95 -9.68 -10.96
C ALA A 29 -2.22 -8.97 -10.49
N ARG A 30 -2.41 -8.89 -9.18
CA ARG A 30 -3.51 -8.17 -8.55
C ARG A 30 -2.96 -7.15 -7.56
N CYS A 31 -3.63 -6.01 -7.47
CA CYS A 31 -3.31 -4.97 -6.52
C CYS A 31 -4.50 -4.69 -5.58
N CYS A 32 -4.18 -4.20 -4.38
CA CYS A 32 -5.15 -3.69 -3.42
C CYS A 32 -4.82 -2.24 -3.04
N LEU A 33 -5.80 -1.55 -2.46
CA LEU A 33 -5.60 -0.23 -1.87
C LEU A 33 -5.44 -0.37 -0.36
N ALA A 34 -4.23 -0.08 0.14
CA ALA A 34 -3.85 -0.30 1.53
C ALA A 34 -3.70 1.02 2.29
N ILE A 35 -4.82 1.55 2.82
CA ILE A 35 -4.84 2.81 3.58
C ILE A 35 -5.10 2.56 5.06
N THR A 36 -6.26 1.99 5.37
CA THR A 36 -6.78 1.82 6.73
C THR A 36 -5.86 1.02 7.64
N GLU A 37 -5.75 1.47 8.88
CA GLU A 37 -4.97 0.88 9.95
C GLU A 37 -5.88 0.45 11.11
N PRO A 38 -5.37 -0.36 12.06
CA PRO A 38 -6.12 -0.69 13.27
C PRO A 38 -6.64 0.55 14.02
N ASP A 39 -5.84 1.61 14.05
CA ASP A 39 -6.08 2.80 14.85
C ASP A 39 -6.53 4.03 14.02
N ALA A 40 -6.56 3.92 12.68
CA ALA A 40 -6.90 5.02 11.78
C ALA A 40 -7.70 4.55 10.55
N GLY A 41 -8.93 5.06 10.42
CA GLY A 41 -9.84 4.77 9.31
C GLY A 41 -10.31 6.06 8.61
N SER A 42 -11.25 6.77 9.23
CA SER A 42 -11.74 8.07 8.74
C SER A 42 -10.66 9.16 8.82
N ASP A 43 -9.83 9.11 9.86
CA ASP A 43 -8.71 10.02 10.07
C ASP A 43 -7.45 9.50 9.36
N VAL A 44 -7.45 9.61 8.03
CA VAL A 44 -6.34 9.13 7.20
C VAL A 44 -5.05 9.92 7.45
N ALA A 45 -5.15 11.20 7.83
CA ALA A 45 -3.98 12.04 8.09
C ALA A 45 -3.12 11.50 9.24
N ASN A 46 -3.72 10.75 10.17
CA ASN A 46 -3.07 10.20 11.35
C ASN A 46 -2.69 8.71 11.24
N ILE A 47 -2.60 8.15 10.03
CA ILE A 47 -1.98 6.84 9.85
C ILE A 47 -0.52 6.83 10.35
N THR A 48 -0.10 5.67 10.83
CA THR A 48 1.16 5.45 11.56
C THR A 48 2.15 4.56 10.80
N THR A 49 1.75 3.92 9.70
CA THR A 49 2.69 3.18 8.82
C THR A 49 3.71 4.15 8.27
N VAL A 50 4.99 3.91 8.57
CA VAL A 50 6.11 4.74 8.12
C VAL A 50 6.89 3.98 7.05
N ALA A 51 7.35 4.70 6.03
CA ALA A 51 8.32 4.21 5.05
C ALA A 51 9.61 5.03 5.19
N GLU A 52 10.62 4.43 5.82
CA GLU A 52 11.91 5.07 6.05
C GLU A 52 12.89 4.65 4.95
N LYS A 53 13.61 5.61 4.36
CA LYS A 53 14.61 5.28 3.36
C LYS A 53 15.86 4.74 4.05
N SER A 54 16.32 3.56 3.65
CA SER A 54 17.57 2.99 4.15
C SER A 54 18.76 3.91 3.81
N ALA A 55 19.71 4.03 4.74
CA ALA A 55 20.97 4.75 4.50
C ALA A 55 21.93 3.93 3.63
N ASP A 56 21.86 2.60 3.75
CA ASP A 56 22.80 1.66 3.13
C ASP A 56 22.28 1.13 1.79
N THR A 57 20.96 1.06 1.63
CA THR A 57 20.30 0.54 0.43
C THR A 57 19.42 1.59 -0.23
N LYS A 58 19.06 1.40 -1.50
CA LYS A 58 18.12 2.28 -2.22
C LYS A 58 16.65 1.92 -1.92
N GLU A 59 16.39 1.24 -0.82
CA GLU A 59 15.08 0.67 -0.48
C GLU A 59 14.40 1.45 0.64
N TYR A 60 13.06 1.30 0.71
CA TYR A 60 12.28 1.77 1.84
C TYR A 60 12.04 0.60 2.80
N ILE A 61 12.21 0.86 4.08
CA ILE A 61 11.81 -0.03 5.17
C ILE A 61 10.44 0.42 5.64
N ILE A 62 9.43 -0.44 5.44
CA ILE A 62 8.04 -0.16 5.80
C ILE A 62 7.68 -0.98 7.03
N ASN A 63 7.14 -0.31 8.05
CA ASN A 63 6.72 -0.94 9.29
C ASN A 63 5.29 -0.54 9.64
N ARG A 64 4.61 -1.40 10.43
CA ARG A 64 3.20 -1.35 10.91
C ARG A 64 2.25 -2.29 10.18
N THR A 65 0.97 -2.19 10.50
CA THR A 65 -0.11 -3.09 10.08
C THR A 65 -1.21 -2.32 9.40
N LYS A 66 -1.66 -2.81 8.25
CA LYS A 66 -2.89 -2.38 7.58
C LYS A 66 -4.04 -3.30 7.94
N LYS A 67 -5.27 -2.78 7.97
CA LYS A 67 -6.47 -3.52 8.40
C LYS A 67 -7.63 -3.24 7.46
N TRP A 68 -8.50 -4.23 7.27
CA TRP A 68 -9.68 -4.15 6.39
C TRP A 68 -9.35 -3.92 4.91
N ILE A 69 -8.23 -4.48 4.46
CA ILE A 69 -7.78 -4.32 3.08
C ILE A 69 -8.51 -5.31 2.17
N THR A 70 -9.40 -4.80 1.32
CA THR A 70 -10.13 -5.61 0.34
C THR A 70 -9.14 -6.32 -0.58
N ASN A 71 -9.34 -7.62 -0.73
CA ASN A 71 -8.48 -8.55 -1.47
C ASN A 71 -7.05 -8.72 -0.93
N GLY A 72 -6.71 -8.14 0.23
CA GLY A 72 -5.33 -8.06 0.73
C GLY A 72 -4.58 -9.41 0.76
N ILE A 73 -5.26 -10.52 1.06
CA ILE A 73 -4.62 -11.84 1.16
C ILE A 73 -4.37 -12.54 -0.19
N TRP A 74 -4.85 -11.99 -1.30
CA TRP A 74 -4.78 -12.60 -2.64
C TRP A 74 -4.04 -11.73 -3.66
N VAL A 75 -3.30 -10.71 -3.21
CA VAL A 75 -2.63 -9.75 -4.09
C VAL A 75 -1.11 -9.83 -3.97
N GLU A 76 -0.44 -9.55 -5.07
CA GLU A 76 1.02 -9.50 -5.15
C GLU A 76 1.54 -8.08 -4.85
N HIS A 77 0.71 -7.06 -5.08
CA HIS A 77 1.06 -5.66 -4.87
C HIS A 77 0.01 -4.93 -4.04
N SER A 78 0.42 -3.83 -3.43
CA SER A 78 -0.49 -2.84 -2.86
C SER A 78 -0.11 -1.44 -3.27
N THR A 79 -1.10 -0.60 -3.50
CA THR A 79 -0.97 0.85 -3.44
C THR A 79 -1.18 1.25 -1.98
N MET A 80 -0.09 1.46 -1.26
CA MET A 80 -0.09 1.63 0.18
C MET A 80 0.12 3.08 0.57
N ALA A 81 -0.76 3.60 1.44
CA ALA A 81 -0.53 4.87 2.11
C ALA A 81 0.45 4.69 3.27
N VAL A 82 1.53 5.48 3.23
CA VAL A 82 2.60 5.47 4.21
C VAL A 82 3.01 6.90 4.53
N ARG A 83 3.60 7.11 5.69
CA ARG A 83 4.24 8.38 6.05
C ARG A 83 5.70 8.35 5.62
N THR A 84 6.10 9.34 4.82
CA THR A 84 7.48 9.60 4.39
C THR A 84 7.96 10.98 4.85
N GLY A 85 7.03 11.90 5.13
CA GLY A 85 7.31 13.20 5.72
C GLY A 85 7.51 13.15 7.24
N PRO A 86 7.97 14.26 7.85
CA PRO A 86 8.22 14.32 9.29
C PRO A 86 6.94 14.12 10.12
N PRO A 87 7.03 13.65 11.37
CA PRO A 87 5.87 13.61 12.27
C PRO A 87 5.14 14.96 12.35
N GLY A 88 3.81 14.95 12.36
CA GLY A 88 2.99 16.18 12.44
C GLY A 88 2.79 16.92 11.11
N SER A 89 3.23 16.36 9.98
CA SER A 89 2.97 16.91 8.64
C SER A 89 1.59 16.54 8.06
N ASP A 90 0.69 16.02 8.90
CA ASP A 90 -0.67 15.59 8.56
C ASP A 90 -0.72 14.79 7.24
N ALA A 91 -1.66 15.12 6.36
CA ALA A 91 -1.82 14.51 5.05
C ALA A 91 -0.69 14.86 4.07
N ALA A 92 -0.01 16.01 4.25
CA ALA A 92 1.08 16.43 3.36
C ALA A 92 2.34 15.54 3.52
N GLY A 93 2.50 14.89 4.66
CA GLY A 93 3.55 13.91 4.89
C GLY A 93 3.27 12.49 4.42
N LEU A 94 2.10 12.26 3.83
CA LEU A 94 1.72 10.95 3.33
C LEU A 94 2.15 10.77 1.88
N SER A 95 2.50 9.54 1.54
CA SER A 95 2.83 9.12 0.18
C SER A 95 2.09 7.82 -0.14
N LEU A 96 1.80 7.62 -1.42
CA LEU A 96 1.34 6.34 -1.94
C LEU A 96 2.52 5.62 -2.58
N LEU A 97 2.82 4.42 -2.11
CA LEU A 97 3.86 3.56 -2.68
C LEU A 97 3.23 2.32 -3.32
N VAL A 98 3.83 1.83 -4.40
CA VAL A 98 3.60 0.46 -4.87
C VAL A 98 4.49 -0.46 -4.06
N VAL A 99 3.90 -1.26 -3.19
CA VAL A 99 4.60 -2.18 -2.29
C VAL A 99 4.34 -3.60 -2.76
N PRO A 100 5.35 -4.36 -3.23
CA PRO A 100 5.21 -5.78 -3.44
C PRO A 100 5.01 -6.48 -2.08
N LEU A 101 4.11 -7.45 -2.03
CA LEU A 101 3.69 -8.12 -0.80
C LEU A 101 4.26 -9.54 -0.67
N ASN A 102 5.00 -10.00 -1.68
CA ASN A 102 5.69 -11.29 -1.71
C ASN A 102 7.07 -11.25 -1.02
N TYR A 103 7.15 -10.58 0.14
CA TYR A 103 8.37 -10.56 0.96
C TYR A 103 8.22 -11.51 2.16
N PRO A 104 9.28 -12.21 2.59
CA PRO A 104 9.24 -13.10 3.75
C PRO A 104 8.83 -12.40 5.06
N SER A 105 9.08 -11.10 5.17
CA SER A 105 8.72 -10.26 6.33
C SER A 105 7.25 -9.80 6.33
N VAL A 106 6.52 -9.98 5.22
CA VAL A 106 5.12 -9.59 5.10
C VAL A 106 4.25 -10.76 5.54
N SER A 107 3.37 -10.49 6.52
CA SER A 107 2.36 -11.45 6.96
C SER A 107 0.96 -10.93 6.68
N MET A 108 0.09 -11.82 6.23
CA MET A 108 -1.29 -11.52 5.87
C MET A 108 -2.20 -12.60 6.43
N ARG A 109 -3.37 -12.20 6.94
CA ARG A 109 -4.34 -13.14 7.52
C ARG A 109 -5.77 -12.75 7.19
N PRO A 110 -6.68 -13.73 7.02
CA PRO A 110 -8.11 -13.47 6.95
C PRO A 110 -8.61 -12.77 8.23
N ILE A 111 -9.62 -11.92 8.08
CA ILE A 111 -10.33 -11.28 9.20
C ILE A 111 -11.75 -11.81 9.21
N LYS A 112 -12.19 -12.34 10.36
CA LYS A 112 -13.58 -12.75 10.54
C LYS A 112 -14.47 -11.51 10.52
N VAL A 113 -15.40 -11.48 9.57
CA VAL A 113 -16.41 -10.44 9.41
C VAL A 113 -17.79 -11.02 9.73
N CYS A 114 -18.81 -10.15 9.80
CA CYS A 114 -20.20 -10.59 9.95
C CYS A 114 -20.77 -11.23 8.66
N GLY A 115 -20.17 -10.96 7.50
CA GLY A 115 -20.52 -11.60 6.24
C GLY A 115 -20.07 -13.07 6.20
N ASN A 116 -20.77 -13.86 5.38
CA ASN A 116 -20.45 -15.27 5.14
C ASN A 116 -19.14 -15.46 4.38
#